data_AF-A0A4Y9NE00-F1
#
_entry.id   AF-A0A4Y9NE00-F1
#
_cell.length_a   1.000
_cell.length_b   1.000
_cell.length_c   1.000
_cell.angle_alpha   90.00
_cell.angle_beta   90.00
_cell.angle_gamma   90.00
#
_symmetry.space_group_name_H-M   'P 1'
#
loop_
_entity.id
_entity.type
_entity.pdbx_description
1 polymer ?
#
loop_
_entity_poly.entity_id
_entity_poly.type
_entity_poly.pdbx_seq_one_letter_code
_entity_poly.pdbx_strand_id
1 'polypeptide(L)'
;NTTFEDQADKYIFWRYAADRAKITNAYGFIWISELWLRKASIYSNKPIHTMPIIDERLQVIGIDSNNNQKCISWKIVRENEEKKPTLEISTADSKHDEKPYFMRSVLKAIGGDVNTMNN
;
A
#
# COMPACT_ATOMS: atom_id res chain seq x y z
N ASN A 1 -2.06 27.40 9.08
CA ASN A 1 -1.06 26.73 8.23
C ASN A 1 -1.48 25.30 8.03
N THR A 2 -2.02 25.00 6.85
CA THR A 2 -2.38 23.63 6.47
C THR A 2 -1.25 23.11 5.60
N THR A 3 -0.33 22.37 6.20
CA THR A 3 0.77 21.68 5.49
C THR A 3 0.19 20.51 4.73
N PHE A 4 -0.03 20.68 3.42
CA PHE A 4 -0.53 19.66 2.49
C PHE A 4 0.57 18.73 1.93
N GLU A 5 1.76 18.72 2.55
CA GLU A 5 2.97 18.10 2.00
C GLU A 5 2.79 16.60 1.69
N ASP A 6 2.18 15.83 2.59
CA ASP A 6 2.11 14.37 2.47
C ASP A 6 1.20 13.85 1.33
N GLN A 7 0.20 14.62 0.89
CA GLN A 7 -0.70 14.17 -0.18
C GLN A 7 -0.15 14.44 -1.58
N ALA A 8 0.39 15.65 -1.82
CA ALA A 8 0.94 16.02 -3.12
C ALA A 8 2.12 15.11 -3.51
N ASP A 9 2.99 14.80 -2.55
CA ASP A 9 4.16 13.94 -2.76
C ASP A 9 3.78 12.52 -3.18
N LYS A 10 2.70 11.98 -2.63
CA LYS A 10 2.18 10.65 -3.01
C LYS A 10 1.66 10.63 -4.44
N TYR A 11 0.93 11.67 -4.88
CA TYR A 11 0.48 11.76 -6.27
C TYR A 11 1.66 11.87 -7.25
N ILE A 12 2.66 12.69 -6.90
CA ILE A 12 3.88 12.86 -7.68
C ILE A 12 4.65 11.54 -7.77
N PHE A 13 4.81 10.82 -6.66
CA PHE A 13 5.45 9.52 -6.61
C PHE A 13 4.81 8.52 -7.58
N TRP A 14 3.48 8.36 -7.53
CA TRP A 14 2.78 7.40 -8.39
C TRP A 14 2.81 7.78 -9.86
N ARG A 15 2.91 9.07 -10.18
CA ARG A 15 3.14 9.54 -11.55
C ARG A 15 4.55 9.18 -12.03
N TYR A 16 5.58 9.41 -11.22
CA TYR A 16 6.95 9.02 -11.57
C TYR A 16 7.10 7.50 -11.70
N ALA A 17 6.47 6.72 -10.83
CA ALA A 17 6.45 5.25 -10.94
C ALA A 17 5.81 4.80 -12.27
N ALA A 18 4.71 5.44 -12.67
CA ALA A 18 4.05 5.16 -13.95
C ALA A 18 4.93 5.53 -15.16
N ASP A 19 5.60 6.69 -15.12
CA ASP A 19 6.51 7.11 -16.19
C ASP A 19 7.71 6.15 -16.31
N ARG A 20 8.28 5.72 -15.18
CA ARG A 20 9.33 4.69 -15.15
C ARG A 20 8.85 3.38 -15.76
N ALA A 21 7.65 2.90 -15.39
CA ALA A 21 7.08 1.67 -15.92
C ALA A 21 6.95 1.69 -17.45
N LYS A 22 6.56 2.83 -18.03
CA LYS A 22 6.53 3.02 -19.50
C LYS A 22 7.93 2.97 -20.11
N ILE A 23 8.87 3.72 -19.55
CA ILE A 23 10.25 3.81 -20.06
C ILE A 23 10.92 2.44 -20.06
N THR A 24 10.68 1.62 -19.05
CA THR A 24 11.27 0.29 -18.94
C THR A 24 10.46 -0.80 -19.65
N ASN A 25 9.32 -0.45 -20.25
CA ASN A 25 8.36 -1.41 -20.82
C ASN A 25 8.01 -2.54 -19.83
N ALA A 26 7.70 -2.15 -18.58
CA ALA A 26 7.45 -3.10 -17.51
C ALA A 26 6.18 -3.92 -17.77
N TYR A 27 6.26 -5.24 -17.60
CA TYR A 27 5.10 -6.14 -17.66
C TYR A 27 4.24 -6.09 -16.38
N GLY A 28 4.85 -5.74 -15.24
CA GLY A 28 4.19 -5.70 -13.95
C GLY A 28 4.94 -4.83 -12.95
N PHE A 29 4.34 -4.65 -11.78
CA PHE A 29 4.86 -3.81 -10.71
C PHE A 29 4.68 -4.51 -9.36
N ILE A 30 5.69 -4.42 -8.51
CA ILE A 30 5.67 -4.92 -7.13
C ILE A 30 5.85 -3.73 -6.19
N TRP A 31 4.91 -3.57 -5.28
CA TRP A 31 4.96 -2.62 -4.17
C TRP A 31 5.26 -3.37 -2.87
N ILE A 32 6.24 -2.87 -2.10
CA ILE A 32 6.61 -3.42 -0.80
C ILE A 32 6.56 -2.26 0.20
N SER A 33 5.78 -2.41 1.26
CA SER A 33 5.61 -1.36 2.26
C SER A 33 5.40 -1.89 3.67
N GLU A 34 5.85 -1.10 4.64
CA GLU A 34 5.39 -1.21 6.02
C GLU A 34 4.09 -0.42 6.21
N LEU A 35 3.15 -0.99 6.97
CA LEU A 35 1.87 -0.39 7.31
C LEU A 35 1.75 -0.25 8.82
N TRP A 36 1.32 0.93 9.26
CA TRP A 36 0.98 1.20 10.66
C TRP A 36 -0.52 1.44 10.78
N LEU A 37 -1.23 0.48 11.38
CA LEU A 37 -2.66 0.56 11.61
C LEU A 37 -2.94 1.39 12.85
N ARG A 38 -3.95 2.24 12.77
CA ARG A 38 -4.38 3.15 13.83
C ARG A 38 -5.89 3.05 13.99
N LYS A 39 -6.40 3.09 15.23
CA LYS A 39 -7.84 2.91 15.50
C LYS A 39 -8.62 4.21 15.31
N ALA A 40 -9.25 4.37 14.15
CA ALA A 40 -10.01 5.58 13.81
C ALA A 40 -11.24 5.80 14.71
N SER A 41 -11.95 4.75 15.11
CA SER A 41 -13.24 4.89 15.83
C SER A 41 -13.15 5.60 17.18
N ILE A 42 -11.99 5.59 17.84
CA ILE A 42 -11.78 6.23 19.14
C ILE A 42 -11.12 7.61 19.00
N TYR A 43 -10.42 7.86 17.89
CA TYR A 43 -9.56 9.03 17.71
C TYR A 43 -9.88 9.85 16.46
N SER A 44 -11.07 9.69 15.87
CA SER A 44 -11.45 10.30 14.58
C SER A 44 -11.34 11.83 14.54
N ASN A 45 -11.36 12.50 15.69
CA ASN A 45 -11.19 13.93 15.84
C ASN A 45 -9.74 14.39 16.04
N LYS A 46 -8.77 13.46 16.09
CA LYS A 46 -7.34 13.76 16.25
C LYS A 46 -6.59 13.67 14.92
N PRO A 47 -5.50 14.42 14.73
CA PRO A 47 -4.61 14.23 13.60
C PRO A 47 -4.01 12.81 13.59
N ILE A 48 -3.93 12.17 12.42
CA ILE A 48 -3.52 10.76 12.27
C ILE A 48 -2.14 10.46 12.90
N HIS A 49 -1.19 11.39 12.80
CA HIS A 49 0.16 11.24 13.36
C HIS A 49 0.19 11.19 14.90
N THR A 50 -0.88 11.64 15.56
CA THR A 50 -1.01 11.61 17.04
C THR A 50 -1.77 10.39 17.55
N MET A 51 -2.42 9.62 16.67
CA MET A 51 -3.16 8.43 17.09
C MET A 51 -2.18 7.31 17.47
N PRO A 52 -2.47 6.42 18.44
CA PRO A 52 -1.58 5.29 18.72
C PRO A 52 -1.58 4.28 17.56
N ILE A 53 -0.41 3.72 17.27
CA ILE A 53 -0.26 2.55 16.39
C ILE A 53 -0.78 1.33 17.16
N ILE A 54 -1.68 0.56 16.55
CA ILE A 54 -2.30 -0.63 17.14
C ILE A 54 -1.84 -1.94 16.50
N ASP A 55 -1.28 -1.87 15.30
CA ASP A 55 -0.77 -3.04 14.57
C ASP A 55 0.24 -2.56 13.51
N GLU A 56 1.24 -3.40 13.24
CA GLU A 56 2.30 -3.14 12.25
C GLU A 56 2.35 -4.30 11.26
N ARG A 57 2.48 -4.00 9.98
CA ARG A 57 2.47 -5.02 8.93
C ARG A 57 3.51 -4.77 7.86
N LEU A 58 4.04 -5.85 7.29
CA LEU A 58 4.74 -5.83 6.01
C LEU A 58 3.74 -6.27 4.94
N GLN A 59 3.59 -5.47 3.89
CA GLN A 59 2.69 -5.75 2.78
C GLN A 59 3.47 -5.79 1.47
N VAL A 60 3.17 -6.81 0.66
CA VAL A 60 3.64 -6.92 -0.71
C VAL A 60 2.44 -7.02 -1.64
N ILE A 61 2.35 -6.10 -2.60
CA ILE A 61 1.30 -6.09 -3.62
C ILE A 61 1.96 -6.22 -4.99
N GLY A 62 1.50 -7.20 -5.78
CA GLY A 62 1.90 -7.38 -7.18
C GLY A 62 0.72 -7.12 -8.11
N ILE A 63 0.99 -6.44 -9.22
CA ILE A 63 0.05 -6.28 -10.33
C ILE A 63 0.76 -6.49 -11.66
N ASP A 64 0.10 -7.15 -12.62
CA ASP A 64 0.59 -7.29 -13.99
C ASP A 64 -0.28 -6.54 -15.02
N SER A 65 0.20 -6.48 -16.25
CA SER A 65 -0.48 -5.85 -17.39
C SER A 65 -1.82 -6.50 -17.75
N ASN A 66 -2.06 -7.74 -17.33
CA ASN A 66 -3.35 -8.42 -17.47
C ASN A 66 -4.28 -8.15 -16.29
N ASN A 67 -3.89 -7.25 -15.37
CA ASN A 67 -4.61 -6.91 -14.16
C ASN A 67 -4.77 -8.09 -13.18
N ASN A 68 -3.87 -9.08 -13.23
CA ASN A 68 -3.75 -10.06 -12.17
C ASN A 68 -3.13 -9.39 -10.95
N GLN A 69 -3.81 -9.49 -9.81
CA GLN A 69 -3.40 -8.84 -8.57
C GLN A 69 -3.19 -9.87 -7.48
N LYS A 70 -2.14 -9.68 -6.67
CA LYS A 70 -1.92 -10.44 -5.44
C LYS A 70 -1.45 -9.51 -4.35
N CYS A 71 -2.02 -9.69 -3.16
CA CYS A 71 -1.60 -9.04 -1.94
C CYS A 71 -1.21 -10.11 -0.93
N ILE A 72 -0.05 -9.96 -0.31
CA ILE A 72 0.36 -10.76 0.84
C ILE A 72 0.75 -9.79 1.95
N SER A 73 0.27 -10.07 3.15
CA SER A 73 0.52 -9.25 4.32
C SER A 73 0.97 -10.12 5.49
N TRP A 74 1.99 -9.66 6.21
CA TRP A 74 2.47 -10.27 7.44
C TRP A 74 2.36 -9.27 8.56
N LYS A 75 1.95 -9.75 9.73
CA LYS A 75 2.08 -8.97 10.95
C LYS A 75 3.56 -8.89 11.34
N ILE A 76 4.03 -7.70 11.66
CA ILE A 76 5.36 -7.48 12.22
C ILE A 76 5.23 -7.64 13.74
N VAL A 77 5.91 -8.64 14.29
CA VAL A 77 5.91 -8.93 15.72
C VAL A 77 7.24 -8.48 16.31
N ARG A 78 7.16 -7.62 17.34
CA ARG A 78 8.31 -7.14 18.11
C ARG A 78 8.14 -7.61 19.55
N GLU A 79 8.96 -8.54 19.98
CA GLU A 79 8.95 -9.01 21.37
C GLU A 79 9.48 -7.94 22.34
N ASN A 80 10.54 -7.24 21.93
CA ASN A 80 11.13 -6.10 22.64
C ASN A 80 11.99 -5.25 21.67
N GLU A 81 12.52 -4.12 22.14
CA GLU A 81 13.32 -3.19 21.33
C GLU A 81 14.69 -3.74 20.89
N GLU A 82 15.23 -4.73 21.60
CA GLU A 82 16.56 -5.29 21.34
C GLU A 82 16.54 -6.46 20.35
N LYS A 83 15.39 -7.12 20.19
CA LYS A 83 15.21 -8.26 19.29
C LYS A 83 14.79 -7.82 17.89
N LYS A 84 15.30 -8.56 16.89
CA LYS A 84 14.88 -8.36 15.50
C LYS A 84 13.39 -8.70 15.35
N PRO A 85 12.62 -7.90 14.57
CA PRO A 85 11.23 -8.20 14.30
C PRO A 85 11.09 -9.52 13.55
N THR A 86 9.99 -10.24 13.83
CA THR A 86 9.59 -11.45 13.10
C THR A 86 8.31 -11.21 12.32
N LEU A 87 8.07 -12.03 11.30
CA LEU A 87 6.89 -11.95 10.44
C LEU A 87 5.95 -13.12 10.72
N GLU A 88 4.70 -12.81 11.00
CA GLU A 88 3.65 -13.80 11.21
C GLU A 88 2.60 -13.67 10.08
N ILE A 89 2.23 -14.79 9.46
CA ILE A 89 1.20 -14.79 8.42
C ILE A 89 -0.15 -14.54 9.10
N SER A 90 -0.77 -13.42 8.77
CA SER A 90 -2.14 -13.13 9.20
C SER A 90 -3.10 -13.86 8.27
N THR A 91 -3.70 -14.96 8.73
CA THR A 91 -4.74 -15.69 7.98
C THR A 91 -6.05 -14.90 7.88
N ALA A 92 -6.24 -13.90 8.74
CA ALA A 92 -7.45 -13.09 8.82
C ALA A 92 -7.63 -12.12 7.64
N ASP A 93 -6.55 -11.73 6.95
CA ASP A 93 -6.57 -10.74 5.87
C ASP A 93 -6.77 -11.33 4.46
N SER A 94 -6.91 -12.66 4.36
CA SER A 94 -7.18 -13.37 3.09
C SER A 94 -8.53 -13.02 2.45
N LYS A 95 -9.34 -12.16 3.08
CA LYS A 95 -10.70 -11.81 2.66
C LYS A 95 -10.90 -10.38 2.19
N HIS A 96 -9.88 -9.51 2.25
CA HIS A 96 -10.01 -8.18 1.64
C HIS A 96 -9.44 -8.19 0.23
N ASP A 97 -10.31 -8.48 -0.75
CA ASP A 97 -10.12 -8.20 -2.18
C ASP A 97 -10.10 -6.67 -2.45
N GLU A 98 -9.43 -5.90 -1.60
CA GLU A 98 -9.30 -4.47 -1.79
C GLU A 98 -8.29 -4.22 -2.90
N LYS A 99 -8.83 -3.84 -4.07
CA LYS A 99 -8.04 -3.44 -5.23
C LYS A 99 -7.13 -2.27 -4.82
N PRO A 100 -5.82 -2.32 -5.16
CA PRO A 100 -4.87 -1.29 -4.78
C PRO A 100 -5.04 -0.06 -5.68
N TYR A 101 -6.09 0.73 -5.44
CA TYR A 101 -6.48 1.87 -6.27
C TYR A 101 -5.36 2.91 -6.44
N PHE A 102 -4.47 3.03 -5.46
CA PHE A 102 -3.31 3.90 -5.52
C PHE A 102 -2.34 3.52 -6.66
N MET A 103 -2.35 2.26 -7.12
CA MET A 103 -1.52 1.76 -8.23
C MET A 103 -2.13 2.05 -9.61
N ARG A 104 -3.30 2.69 -9.71
CA ARG A 104 -4.01 2.92 -10.97
C ARG A 104 -3.16 3.59 -12.05
N SER A 105 -2.33 4.56 -11.68
CA SER A 105 -1.43 5.23 -12.62
C SER A 105 -0.42 4.27 -13.24
N VAL A 106 0.10 3.35 -12.43
CA VAL A 106 1.05 2.33 -12.86
C VAL A 106 0.36 1.26 -13.70
N LEU A 107 -0.82 0.78 -13.28
CA LEU A 107 -1.60 -0.19 -14.06
C LEU A 107 -1.87 0.32 -15.48
N LYS A 108 -2.30 1.58 -15.58
CA LYS A 108 -2.52 2.23 -16.88
C LYS A 108 -1.22 2.32 -17.70
N ALA A 109 -0.09 2.58 -17.05
CA ALA A 109 1.21 2.70 -17.70
C ALA A 109 1.72 1.37 -18.28
N ILE A 110 1.45 0.25 -17.60
CA ILE A 110 1.82 -1.10 -18.06
C ILE A 110 0.78 -1.71 -19.02
N GLY A 111 -0.26 -0.96 -19.41
CA GLY A 111 -1.25 -1.39 -20.39
C GLY A 111 -2.46 -2.13 -19.84
N GLY A 112 -2.63 -2.22 -18.51
CA GLY A 112 -3.77 -2.91 -17.91
C GLY A 112 -5.08 -2.12 -17.92
N ASP A 113 -6.19 -2.85 -17.91
CA ASP A 113 -7.55 -2.28 -17.93
C ASP A 113 -7.96 -1.73 -16.55
N VAL A 114 -7.90 -0.41 -16.43
CA VAL A 114 -8.29 0.33 -15.22
C VAL A 114 -9.80 0.44 -15.00
N ASN A 115 -10.65 0.05 -15.96
CA ASN A 115 -12.11 0.15 -15.80
C ASN A 115 -12.65 -0.88 -14.79
N THR A 116 -11.95 -2.01 -14.66
CA THR A 116 -12.22 -3.04 -13.67
C THR A 116 -11.99 -2.59 -12.22
N MET A 117 -11.41 -1.39 -12.01
CA MET A 117 -11.14 -0.78 -10.70
C MET A 117 -12.15 0.31 -10.31
N ASN A 118 -13.36 0.36 -10.88
CA ASN A 118 -14.38 1.36 -10.47
C ASN A 118 -15.65 0.75 -9.85
N ASN A 119 -15.62 -0.51 -9.42
CA ASN A 119 -16.73 -1.18 -8.73
C ASN A 119 -16.41 -1.41 -7.26
#